data_AF-A0A317H909-F1
#
_entry.id   AF-A0A317H909-F1
#
_cell.length_a   1.000
_cell.length_b   1.000
_cell.length_c   1.000
_cell.angle_alpha   90.00
_cell.angle_beta   90.00
_cell.angle_gamma   90.00
#
_symmetry.space_group_name_H-M   'P 1'
#
loop_
_entity.id
_entity.type
_entity.pdbx_description
1 polymer ?
#
loop_
_entity_poly.entity_id
_entity_poly.type
_entity_poly.pdbx_seq_one_letter_code
_entity_poly.pdbx_strand_id
1 'polypeptide(L)'
;MFALRHLIPVAFRALFRIVFSSLLFAVVAGGITLGVAYAATPKWPPGALTIAAAAVIAILAGYAAGLTTLIREVIRGIKDAERDVAHRVEGEVSRHEHIHA
;
A
#
# COMPACT_ATOMS: atom_id res chain seq x y z
N MET A 1 -18.67 7.30 -20.20
CA MET A 1 -17.81 8.25 -19.43
C MET A 1 -18.03 8.23 -17.91
N PHE A 2 -19.02 7.49 -17.37
CA PHE A 2 -19.30 7.42 -15.92
C PHE A 2 -18.34 6.48 -15.14
N ALA A 3 -17.96 5.35 -15.73
CA ALA A 3 -17.06 4.37 -15.08
C ALA A 3 -15.67 4.95 -14.79
N LEU A 4 -15.07 5.66 -15.75
CA LEU A 4 -13.75 6.28 -15.59
C LEU A 4 -13.72 7.30 -14.43
N ARG A 5 -14.79 8.09 -14.28
CA ARG A 5 -14.86 9.17 -13.28
C ARG A 5 -15.00 8.68 -11.84
N HIS A 6 -15.50 7.46 -11.63
CA HIS A 6 -15.56 6.82 -10.30
C HIS A 6 -14.31 5.98 -9.98
N LEU A 7 -13.64 5.41 -10.99
CA LEU A 7 -12.42 4.62 -10.80
C LEU A 7 -11.18 5.47 -10.52
N ILE A 8 -11.07 6.65 -11.13
CA ILE A 8 -9.94 7.57 -10.93
C ILE A 8 -9.72 7.94 -9.45
N PRO A 9 -10.70 8.43 -8.67
CA PRO A 9 -10.47 8.80 -7.27
C PRO A 9 -10.10 7.61 -6.38
N VAL A 10 -10.61 6.42 -6.68
CA VAL A 10 -10.25 5.18 -5.96
C VAL A 10 -8.81 4.79 -6.27
N ALA A 11 -8.40 4.84 -7.53
CA ALA A 11 -7.03 4.58 -7.96
C ALA A 11 -6.05 5.61 -7.38
N PHE A 12 -6.39 6.90 -7.35
CA PHE A 12 -5.56 7.95 -6.72
C PHE A 12 -5.42 7.75 -5.22
N ARG A 13 -6.49 7.33 -4.52
CA ARG A 13 -6.42 7.04 -3.08
C ARG A 13 -5.52 5.85 -2.78
N ALA A 14 -5.61 4.79 -3.59
CA ALA A 14 -4.72 3.63 -3.51
C ALA A 14 -3.27 4.03 -3.80
N LEU A 15 -3.04 4.80 -4.86
CA LEU A 15 -1.71 5.31 -5.24
C LEU A 15 -1.10 6.16 -4.12
N PHE A 16 -1.85 7.10 -3.56
CA PHE A 16 -1.39 7.94 -2.47
C PHE A 16 -1.03 7.11 -1.23
N ARG A 17 -1.83 6.08 -0.92
CA ARG A 17 -1.54 5.19 0.22
C ARG A 17 -0.28 4.35 0.00
N ILE A 18 -0.07 3.85 -1.22
CA ILE A 18 1.13 3.09 -1.59
C ILE A 18 2.37 3.97 -1.53
N VAL A 19 2.33 5.16 -2.14
CA VAL A 19 3.44 6.12 -2.16
C VAL A 19 3.76 6.59 -0.75
N PHE A 20 2.75 6.91 0.06
CA PHE A 20 2.95 7.34 1.43
C PHE A 20 3.55 6.22 2.30
N SER A 21 3.04 4.99 2.18
CA SER A 21 3.56 3.83 2.90
C SER A 21 5.01 3.53 2.51
N SER A 22 5.32 3.51 1.21
CA SER A 22 6.69 3.25 0.75
C SER A 22 7.65 4.33 1.21
N LEU A 23 7.26 5.60 1.12
CA LEU A 23 8.10 6.72 1.56
C LEU A 23 8.35 6.66 3.07
N LEU A 24 7.31 6.37 3.87
CA LEU A 24 7.43 6.26 5.32
C LEU A 24 8.38 5.13 5.71
N PHE A 25 8.22 3.94 5.13
CA PHE A 25 9.13 2.82 5.38
C PHE A 25 10.56 3.10 4.91
N ALA A 26 10.74 3.78 3.79
CA ALA A 26 12.07 4.17 3.30
C ALA A 26 12.77 5.12 4.28
N VAL A 27 12.07 6.16 4.75
CA VAL A 27 12.60 7.12 5.72
C VAL A 27 12.94 6.45 7.05
N VAL A 28 12.04 5.60 7.56
CA VAL A 28 12.25 4.87 8.81
C VAL A 28 13.46 3.93 8.70
N ALA A 29 13.55 3.14 7.63
CA ALA A 29 14.65 2.21 7.44
C ALA A 29 16.00 2.92 7.26
N GLY A 30 16.03 3.98 6.44
CA GLY A 30 17.23 4.81 6.28
C GLY A 30 17.65 5.47 7.60
N GLY A 31 16.69 6.00 8.36
CA GLY A 31 16.92 6.56 9.70
C GLY A 31 17.47 5.54 10.69
N ILE A 32 16.93 4.31 10.71
CA ILE A 32 17.45 3.22 11.54
C ILE A 32 18.89 2.88 11.14
N THR A 33 19.18 2.75 9.84
CA THR A 33 20.56 2.48 9.37
C THR A 33 21.54 3.54 9.83
N LEU A 34 21.18 4.82 9.70
CA LEU A 34 22.00 5.94 10.19
C LEU A 34 22.14 5.92 11.71
N GLY A 35 21.07 5.61 12.44
CA GLY A 35 21.09 5.49 13.91
C GLY A 35 22.00 4.35 14.39
N VAL A 36 21.92 3.17 13.77
CA VAL A 36 22.80 2.03 14.06
C VAL A 36 24.25 2.38 13.73
N ALA A 37 24.50 3.04 12.60
CA ALA A 37 25.84 3.45 12.23
C ALA A 37 26.43 4.48 13.21
N TYR A 38 25.62 5.42 13.70
CA TYR A 38 26.04 6.39 14.71
C TYR A 38 26.30 5.72 16.07
N ALA A 39 25.49 4.73 16.46
CA ALA A 39 25.73 3.97 17.69
C ALA A 39 27.03 3.16 17.63
N ALA A 40 27.36 2.59 16.47
CA ALA A 40 28.60 1.83 16.26
C ALA A 40 29.83 2.75 16.09
N THR A 41 29.65 3.91 15.47
CA THR A 41 30.71 4.89 15.26
C THR A 41 30.12 6.28 15.44
N PRO A 42 30.21 6.87 16.65
CA PRO A 42 29.63 8.18 16.97
C PRO A 42 30.48 9.30 16.36
N LYS A 43 30.50 9.36 15.03
CA LYS A 43 31.10 10.43 14.24
C LYS A 43 30.03 11.00 13.32
N TRP A 44 29.93 12.32 13.30
CA TRP A 44 29.12 13.06 12.34
C TRP A 44 30.01 14.09 11.64
N PRO A 45 30.02 14.17 10.30
CA PRO A 45 29.16 13.45 9.35
C PRO A 45 29.54 11.96 9.16
N PRO A 46 28.57 11.09 8.81
CA PRO A 46 28.83 9.69 8.48
C PRO A 46 29.72 9.58 7.24
N GLY A 47 30.43 8.45 7.10
CA GLY A 47 31.19 8.20 5.88
C GLY A 47 30.30 8.05 4.65
N ALA A 48 30.84 8.36 3.47
CA ALA A 48 30.11 8.21 2.20
C ALA A 48 29.52 6.79 2.00
N LEU A 49 30.23 5.76 2.46
CA LEU A 49 29.76 4.37 2.42
C LEU A 49 28.50 4.15 3.27
N THR A 50 28.44 4.76 4.46
CA THR A 50 27.28 4.68 5.36
C THR A 50 26.06 5.38 4.76
N ILE A 51 26.28 6.53 4.13
CA ILE A 51 25.23 7.28 3.44
C ILE A 51 24.69 6.46 2.27
N ALA A 52 25.57 5.86 1.45
CA ALA A 52 25.17 4.99 0.35
C ALA A 52 24.40 3.75 0.84
N ALA A 53 24.88 3.10 1.91
CA ALA A 53 24.18 1.95 2.50
C ALA A 53 22.79 2.33 3.03
N ALA A 54 22.66 3.46 3.73
CA ALA A 54 21.38 3.95 4.21
C ALA A 54 20.41 4.26 3.06
N ALA A 55 20.90 4.84 1.97
CA ALA A 55 20.09 5.08 0.77
C ALA A 55 19.62 3.77 0.12
N VAL A 56 20.50 2.78 -0.03
CA VAL A 56 20.13 1.47 -0.60
C VAL A 56 19.10 0.76 0.29
N ILE A 57 19.29 0.75 1.60
CA ILE A 57 18.35 0.13 2.55
C ILE A 57 17.01 0.86 2.55
N ALA A 58 17.01 2.19 2.50
CA ALA A 58 15.80 2.99 2.37
C ALA A 58 15.02 2.64 1.09
N ILE A 59 15.70 2.54 -0.05
CA ILE A 59 15.07 2.16 -1.33
C ILE A 59 14.48 0.75 -1.25
N LEU A 60 15.23 -0.22 -0.73
CA LEU A 60 14.76 -1.61 -0.61
C LEU A 60 13.56 -1.72 0.33
N ALA A 61 13.59 -1.05 1.48
CA ALA A 61 12.48 -1.03 2.43
C ALA A 61 11.24 -0.36 1.82
N GLY A 62 11.42 0.77 1.14
CA GLY A 62 10.34 1.45 0.43
C GLY A 62 9.73 0.58 -0.67
N TYR A 63 10.56 -0.11 -1.46
CA TYR A 63 10.10 -1.03 -2.50
C TYR A 63 9.30 -2.20 -1.91
N ALA A 64 9.80 -2.87 -0.87
CA ALA A 64 9.11 -3.97 -0.22
C ALA A 64 7.77 -3.55 0.41
N ALA A 65 7.74 -2.40 1.09
CA ALA A 65 6.53 -1.85 1.68
C ALA A 65 5.52 -1.41 0.61
N GLY A 66 5.99 -0.79 -0.47
CA GLY A 66 5.18 -0.42 -1.62
C GLY A 66 4.52 -1.65 -2.26
N LEU A 67 5.31 -2.68 -2.53
CA LEU A 67 4.83 -3.93 -3.15
C LEU A 67 3.81 -4.65 -2.26
N THR A 68 4.09 -4.73 -0.95
CA THR A 68 3.18 -5.37 0.02
C THR A 68 1.86 -4.60 0.12
N THR A 69 1.91 -3.28 0.14
CA THR A 69 0.72 -2.43 0.18
C THR A 69 -0.11 -2.61 -1.10
N LEU A 70 0.55 -2.72 -2.26
CA LEU A 70 -0.08 -2.89 -3.55
C LEU A 70 -0.80 -4.25 -3.65
N ILE A 71 -0.13 -5.34 -3.26
CA ILE A 71 -0.74 -6.69 -3.20
C ILE A 71 -1.94 -6.68 -2.25
N ARG A 72 -1.82 -6.04 -1.08
CA ARG A 72 -2.91 -5.99 -0.09
C ARG A 72 -4.12 -5.22 -0.59
N GLU A 73 -3.91 -4.16 -1.37
CA GLU A 73 -4.99 -3.40 -2.00
C GLU A 73 -5.69 -4.21 -3.09
N VAL A 74 -4.93 -4.93 -3.93
CA VAL A 74 -5.48 -5.83 -4.96
C VAL A 74 -6.36 -6.90 -4.32
N ILE A 75 -5.88 -7.57 -3.27
CA ILE A 75 -6.65 -8.60 -2.57
C ILE A 75 -7.94 -8.01 -1.97
N ARG A 76 -7.87 -6.82 -1.37
CA ARG A 76 -9.07 -6.15 -0.83
C ARG A 76 -10.07 -5.80 -1.93
N GLY A 77 -9.59 -5.25 -3.04
CA GLY A 77 -10.44 -4.91 -4.18
C GLY A 77 -11.17 -6.11 -4.77
N ILE A 78 -10.49 -7.27 -4.86
CA ILE A 78 -11.11 -8.53 -5.32
C ILE A 78 -12.19 -8.99 -4.32
N LYS A 79 -11.88 -9.02 -3.03
CA LYS A 79 -12.85 -9.43 -2.00
C LYS A 79 -14.08 -8.53 -1.94
N ASP A 80 -13.90 -7.23 -2.10
CA ASP A 80 -15.01 -6.28 -2.11
C ASP A 80 -15.89 -6.49 -3.36
N ALA A 81 -15.29 -6.75 -4.52
CA ALA A 81 -16.01 -7.05 -5.75
C ALA A 81 -16.80 -8.37 -5.65
N GLU A 82 -16.22 -9.43 -5.08
CA GLU A 82 -16.93 -10.70 -4.84
C GLU A 82 -18.13 -10.51 -3.91
N ARG A 83 -17.97 -9.72 -2.85
CA ARG A 83 -19.04 -9.45 -1.89
C ARG A 83 -20.20 -8.65 -2.50
N ASP A 84 -19.88 -7.69 -3.36
CA ASP A 84 -20.89 -6.92 -4.11
C ASP A 84 -21.69 -7.81 -5.07
N VAL A 85 -21.03 -8.77 -5.72
CA VAL A 85 -21.73 -9.76 -6.58
C VAL A 85 -22.61 -10.67 -5.74
N ALA A 86 -22.12 -11.18 -4.60
CA ALA A 86 -22.90 -12.04 -3.71
C ALA A 86 -24.18 -11.34 -3.20
N HIS A 87 -24.08 -10.10 -2.75
CA HIS A 87 -25.23 -9.33 -2.28
C HIS A 87 -26.23 -8.99 -3.39
N ARG A 88 -25.79 -8.83 -4.65
CA ARG A 88 -26.72 -8.65 -5.77
C ARG A 88 -27.54 -9.91 -6.06
N VAL A 89 -26.92 -11.08 -5.99
CA VAL A 89 -27.60 -12.36 -6.23
C VAL A 89 -28.60 -12.64 -5.09
N GLU A 90 -28.22 -12.44 -3.83
CA GLU A 90 -29.16 -12.56 -2.69
C GLU A 90 -30.35 -11.61 -2.82
N GLY A 91 -30.11 -10.37 -3.27
CA GLY A 91 -31.18 -9.40 -3.50
C GLY A 91 -32.13 -9.77 -4.64
N GLU A 92 -31.65 -10.40 -5.70
CA GLU A 92 -32.49 -10.88 -6.82
C GLU A 92 -33.32 -12.11 -6.46
N VAL A 93 -32.73 -13.05 -5.70
CA VAL A 93 -33.42 -14.27 -5.22
C VAL A 93 -34.53 -13.91 -4.24
N SER A 94 -34.25 -13.06 -3.26
CA SER A 94 -35.25 -12.64 -2.26
C SER A 94 -36.38 -11.80 -2.89
N ARG A 95 -36.08 -11.04 -3.96
CA ARG A 95 -37.10 -10.33 -4.74
C ARG A 95 -37.99 -11.29 -5.53
N HIS A 96 -37.46 -12.37 -6.09
CA HIS A 96 -38.25 -13.39 -6.80
C HIS A 96 -39.16 -14.18 -5.85
N GLU A 97 -38.69 -14.48 -4.65
CA GLU A 97 -39.48 -15.19 -3.63
C GLU A 97 -40.70 -14.36 -3.17
N HIS A 98 -40.53 -13.03 -3.04
CA HIS A 98 -41.64 -12.12 -2.71
C HIS A 98 -42.66 -11.87 -3.84
N ILE A 99 -42.35 -12.21 -5.09
CA ILE A 99 -43.29 -12.06 -6.23
C ILE A 99 -44.17 -13.31 -6.41
N HIS A 100 -43.75 -14.45 -5.84
CA HIS A 100 -44.44 -15.73 -5.94
C HIS A 100 -45.13 -16.19 -4.63
N ALA A 101 -45.14 -15.35 -3.59
CA ALA A 101 -45.90 -15.53 -2.36
C ALA A 101 -47.16 -14.67 -2.35
#